data_AF-A0A932NS39-F1
#
_entry.id   AF-A0A932NS39-F1
#
_cell.length_a   1.000
_cell.length_b   1.000
_cell.length_c   1.000
_cell.angle_alpha   90.00
_cell.angle_beta   90.00
_cell.angle_gamma   90.00
#
_symmetry.space_group_name_H-M   'P 1'
#
loop_
_entity.id
_entity.type
_entity.pdbx_description
1 polymer ?
#
loop_
_entity_poly.entity_id
_entity_poly.type
_entity_poly.pdbx_seq_one_letter_code
_entity_poly.pdbx_strand_id
1 'polypeptide(L)' 'VEDEEPLDEILDLLKPDRSRLGSIKPVPFRREDTKVGRNDPCPCGSGKKYKYCCLNKV' A
#
# COMPACT_ATOMS: atom_id res chain seq x y z
N VAL A 1 -6.63 -23.94 -38.65
CA VAL A 1 -6.79 -22.50 -38.42
C VAL A 1 -6.86 -22.39 -36.93
N GLU A 2 -5.89 -21.70 -36.36
CA GLU A 2 -5.67 -21.65 -34.92
C GLU A 2 -6.84 -20.90 -34.29
N ASP A 3 -7.85 -21.65 -33.85
CA ASP A 3 -8.86 -21.12 -32.96
C ASP A 3 -8.19 -21.01 -31.59
N GLU A 4 -7.41 -19.93 -31.42
CA GLU A 4 -6.91 -19.45 -30.14
C GLU A 4 -8.04 -19.58 -29.12
N GLU A 5 -7.79 -20.31 -28.03
CA GLU A 5 -8.77 -20.41 -26.95
C GLU A 5 -9.30 -19.02 -26.62
N PRO A 6 -10.63 -18.83 -26.56
CA PRO A 6 -11.20 -17.52 -26.38
C PRO A 6 -10.72 -16.98 -25.04
N LEU A 7 -9.83 -15.99 -25.10
CA LEU A 7 -9.21 -15.36 -23.94
C LEU A 7 -10.28 -14.85 -22.95
N ASP A 8 -11.51 -14.63 -23.44
CA ASP A 8 -12.68 -14.25 -22.66
C ASP A 8 -13.21 -15.37 -21.73
N GLU A 9 -13.17 -16.65 -22.13
CA GLU A 9 -13.60 -17.77 -21.28
C GLU A 9 -12.57 -18.07 -20.20
N ILE A 10 -11.28 -18.04 -20.56
CA ILE A 10 -10.17 -18.19 -19.61
C ILE A 10 -10.20 -17.05 -18.58
N LEU A 11 -10.51 -15.83 -19.03
CA LEU A 11 -10.65 -14.67 -18.16
C LEU A 11 -11.87 -14.81 -17.24
N ASP A 12 -12.97 -15.42 -17.68
CA ASP A 12 -14.16 -15.65 -16.85
C ASP A 12 -13.90 -16.67 -15.73
N LEU A 13 -13.10 -17.70 -16.00
CA LEU A 13 -12.66 -18.68 -14.99
C LEU A 13 -11.59 -18.13 -14.03
N LEU A 14 -10.81 -17.13 -14.46
CA LEU A 14 -9.81 -16.44 -13.63
C LEU A 14 -10.39 -15.22 -12.87
N LYS A 15 -11.64 -14.80 -13.15
CA LYS A 15 -12.29 -13.74 -12.38
C LYS A 15 -12.47 -14.21 -10.93
N PRO A 16 -11.88 -13.51 -9.94
CA PRO A 16 -12.08 -13.89 -8.55
C PRO A 16 -13.55 -13.67 -8.18
N ASP A 17 -14.25 -14.77 -7.89
CA ASP A 17 -15.62 -14.75 -7.38
C ASP A 17 -15.64 -14.03 -6.03
N ARG A 18 -15.91 -12.72 -6.09
CA ARG A 18 -15.92 -11.81 -4.93
C ARG A 18 -16.94 -12.22 -3.88
N SER A 19 -17.90 -13.07 -4.25
CA SER A 19 -18.89 -13.69 -3.38
C SER A 19 -18.27 -14.67 -2.37
N ARG A 20 -17.09 -15.24 -2.67
CA ARG A 20 -16.39 -16.19 -1.80
C ARG A 20 -15.42 -15.54 -0.82
N LEU A 21 -15.03 -14.29 -1.07
CA LEU A 21 -14.33 -13.50 -0.06
C LEU A 21 -15.36 -13.11 1.01
N GLY A 22 -15.50 -13.95 2.03
CA GLY A 22 -16.17 -13.57 3.27
C GLY A 22 -15.64 -12.22 3.78
N SER A 23 -16.40 -11.57 4.65
CA SER A 23 -16.06 -10.25 5.20
C SER A 23 -14.77 -10.30 6.03
N ILE A 24 -13.61 -10.19 5.37
CA ILE A 24 -12.32 -10.05 6.03
C ILE A 24 -12.33 -8.67 6.65
N LYS A 25 -12.54 -8.62 7.97
CA LYS A 25 -12.41 -7.37 8.73
C LYS A 25 -10.93 -6.96 8.66
N PRO A 26 -10.59 -5.77 8.12
CA PRO A 26 -9.21 -5.32 8.10
C PRO A 26 -8.71 -5.22 9.53
N VAL A 27 -7.57 -5.86 9.81
CA VAL A 27 -6.90 -5.72 11.11
C VAL A 27 -6.19 -4.36 11.16
N PRO A 28 -6.14 -3.71 12.34
CA PRO A 28 -5.40 -2.46 12.48
C PRO A 28 -3.92 -2.71 12.22
N PHE A 29 -3.35 -2.00 11.25
CA PHE A 29 -1.92 -2.06 10.96
C PHE A 29 -1.15 -1.27 12.02
N ARG A 30 -0.38 -1.97 12.84
CA ARG A 30 0.57 -1.35 13.77
C ARG A 30 1.90 -1.14 13.04
N ARG A 31 2.39 0.10 13.03
CA ARG A 31 3.72 0.39 12.50
C ARG A 31 4.76 -0.20 13.45
N GLU A 32 5.70 -0.97 12.89
CA GLU A 32 6.88 -1.44 13.62
C GLU A 32 7.92 -0.31 13.76
N ASP A 33 7.95 0.60 12.78
CA ASP A 33 8.89 1.72 12.76
C ASP A 33 8.64 2.73 13.89
N THR A 34 9.75 3.24 14.44
CA THR A 34 9.74 4.34 15.40
C THR A 34 9.12 5.59 14.80
N LYS A 35 8.20 6.21 15.55
CA LYS A 35 7.56 7.46 15.16
C LYS A 35 8.57 8.61 15.28
N VAL A 36 8.96 9.19 14.15
CA VAL A 36 9.84 10.38 14.13
C VAL A 36 9.10 11.59 14.74
N GLY A 37 9.67 12.16 15.79
CA GLY A 37 9.15 13.36 16.46
C GLY A 37 9.43 14.63 15.65
N ARG A 38 8.61 15.67 15.87
CA ARG A 38 8.75 16.96 15.14
C ARG A 38 10.13 17.61 15.30
N ASN A 39 10.77 17.46 16.46
CA ASN A 39 12.05 18.10 16.77
C ASN A 39 13.27 17.22 16.50
N ASP A 40 13.07 15.93 16.18
CA ASP A 40 14.15 14.97 15.91
C ASP A 40 14.88 15.32 14.60
N PRO A 41 16.14 14.86 14.42
CA PRO A 41 16.82 14.98 13.13
C PRO A 41 16.00 14.31 12.01
N CYS A 42 15.93 14.95 10.85
CA CYS A 42 15.21 14.41 9.71
C CYS A 42 15.85 13.08 9.23
N PRO A 43 15.08 11.99 9.06
CA PRO A 43 15.60 10.72 8.54
C PRO A 43 16.07 10.82 7.08
N CYS A 44 15.76 11.93 6.40
CA CYS A 44 16.25 12.26 5.06
C CYS A 44 17.74 12.66 5.00
N GLY A 45 18.42 12.78 6.15
CA GLY A 45 19.85 13.10 6.20
C GLY A 45 20.20 14.58 6.04
N SER A 46 19.20 15.48 6.05
CA SER A 46 19.44 16.93 5.84
C SER A 46 20.09 17.65 7.03
N GLY A 47 20.23 17.00 8.19
CA GLY A 47 20.68 17.61 9.44
C GLY A 47 19.68 18.59 10.08
N LYS A 48 18.57 18.91 9.41
CA LYS A 48 17.51 19.78 9.93
C LYS A 48 16.57 19.00 10.84
N LYS A 49 15.92 19.68 11.79
CA LYS A 49 14.81 19.10 12.55
C LYS A 49 13.68 18.69 11.61
N TYR A 50 13.00 17.58 11.86
CA TYR A 50 11.96 17.02 11.00
C TYR A 50 10.87 18.06 10.64
N LYS A 51 10.46 18.90 11.60
CA LYS A 51 9.51 20.02 11.41
C LYS A 51 9.93 21.07 10.39
N TYR A 52 11.23 21.25 10.15
CA TYR A 52 11.79 22.24 9.21
C TYR A 52 12.28 21.60 7.90
N CYS A 53 11.99 20.31 7.69
CA CYS A 53 12.44 19.55 6.52
C CYS A 53 11.29 18.80 5.87
N CYS A 54 11.15 17.49 6.10
CA CYS A 54 10.10 16.69 5.46
C CYS A 54 8.70 16.95 6.03
N LEU A 55 8.59 17.59 7.20
CA LEU A 55 7.30 17.95 7.81
C LEU A 55 6.99 19.44 7.66
N ASN A 56 7.67 20.14 6.76
CA ASN A 56 7.55 21.59 6.57
C ASN A 56 6.13 21.98 6.13
N LYS A 57 5.24 22.10 7.11
CA LYS A 57 3.96 22.80 7.04
C LYS A 57 4.28 24.25 7.33
N VAL A 58 4.85 24.96 6.36
CA VAL A 58 4.97 26.42 6.44
C VAL A 58 3.55 26.99 6.47
#